data_AF-A0A378MZJ1-F1
#
_entry.id   AF-A0A378MZJ1-F1
#
_cell.length_a   1.000
_cell.length_b   1.000
_cell.length_c   1.000
_cell.angle_alpha   90.00
_cell.angle_beta   90.00
_cell.angle_gamma   90.00
#
_symmetry.space_group_name_H-M   'P 1'
#
loop_
_entity.id
_entity.type
_entity.pdbx_description
1 polymer ?
#
loop_
_entity_poly.entity_id
_entity_poly.type
_entity_poly.pdbx_seq_one_letter_code
_entity_poly.pdbx_strand_id
1 'polypeptide(L)'
;MIFKNFTRAFLNKFILSTLLIPSITQAEINTEELLNTLPAGTSVSFIAKNLDTNQIITQYQSDIFMLPASTQKVFTALAAKLTLNDDFRFQTALLTNGKVENGVLKGNLIARFSGDPELTSGQIYQLMSKLKQQGINKIEGDLILDPSVFASHDKASGWIWNDLTMCFNAPPAAINVDHNCFYVTLNADQPIGEFAKVNVPSAYPVQVFSSAYIVEPKEAPFCQLDVVVHDNNRYQIKGCMARQSQPFGLSFSVQDPTNYGANMLKAQLKSLKIAFNGQVKEPLTAQNGTLLAEHYSEPLPVLLKKMMKKSDNQIADALFRTVANKQHNRPASFQLGSYVIRQLLKTKANIDFKNSVVADGSGLSRHNQVSSRTMLETLEYIAQNEESLKTV
;
A
#
# COMPACT_ATOMS: atom_id res chain seq x y z
N MET A 1 53.12 91.64 26.86
CA MET A 1 54.20 91.24 25.93
C MET A 1 53.65 90.10 25.07
N ILE A 2 53.19 90.38 23.85
CA ILE A 2 53.91 90.20 22.57
C ILE A 2 54.00 88.70 22.21
N PHE A 3 53.55 88.12 21.08
CA PHE A 3 53.07 88.57 19.76
C PHE A 3 52.43 87.36 19.01
N LYS A 4 51.45 87.61 18.10
CA LYS A 4 51.18 87.05 16.72
C LYS A 4 51.32 85.52 16.43
N ASN A 5 50.62 84.84 15.50
CA ASN A 5 49.50 85.04 14.56
C ASN A 5 49.31 83.68 13.80
N PHE A 6 48.07 83.33 13.41
CA PHE A 6 47.64 82.57 12.20
C PHE A 6 48.24 81.13 11.95
N THR A 7 47.53 80.06 11.53
CA THR A 7 46.30 79.86 10.74
C THR A 7 45.91 78.37 10.69
N ARG A 8 44.65 78.11 10.32
CA ARG A 8 44.09 76.94 9.62
C ARG A 8 43.75 75.64 10.38
N ALA A 9 42.43 75.52 10.58
CA ALA A 9 41.57 74.35 10.47
C ALA A 9 42.17 73.07 9.87
N PHE A 10 41.99 71.94 10.56
CA PHE A 10 41.32 70.73 10.03
C PHE A 10 40.88 69.85 11.20
N LEU A 11 39.57 69.64 11.33
CA LEU A 11 38.95 68.78 12.33
C LEU A 11 38.96 67.34 11.78
N ASN A 12 39.88 66.49 12.23
CA ASN A 12 39.81 65.06 11.93
C ASN A 12 38.89 64.37 12.94
N LYS A 13 37.60 64.28 12.60
CA LYS A 13 36.67 63.34 13.21
C LYS A 13 36.99 61.94 12.69
N PHE A 14 37.53 61.08 13.55
CA PHE A 14 37.49 59.64 13.34
C PHE A 14 36.02 59.20 13.38
N ILE A 15 35.45 58.85 12.23
CA ILE A 15 34.16 58.17 12.14
C ILE A 15 34.45 56.69 12.40
N LEU A 16 34.10 56.23 13.61
CA LEU A 16 34.03 54.80 13.91
C LEU A 16 32.81 54.26 13.16
N SER A 17 33.00 53.65 12.00
CA SER A 17 31.95 52.92 11.31
C SER A 17 31.68 51.63 12.07
N THR A 18 30.68 51.66 12.95
CA THR A 18 30.08 50.45 13.53
C THR A 18 29.47 49.63 12.41
N LEU A 19 30.18 48.59 11.99
CA LEU A 19 29.64 47.48 11.20
C LEU A 19 28.53 46.83 12.03
N LEU A 20 27.28 47.24 11.79
CA LEU A 20 26.09 46.50 12.19
C LEU A 20 26.08 45.19 11.40
N ILE A 21 26.70 44.15 11.96
CA ILE A 21 26.49 42.78 11.52
C ILE A 21 25.05 42.44 11.92
N PRO A 22 24.12 42.18 10.97
CA PRO A 22 22.78 41.75 11.34
C PRO A 22 22.92 40.39 12.04
N SER A 23 22.68 40.39 13.34
CA SER A 23 22.54 39.16 14.10
C SER A 23 21.22 38.54 13.65
N ILE A 24 21.29 37.56 12.75
CA ILE A 24 20.15 36.70 12.45
C ILE A 24 19.93 35.89 13.72
N THR A 25 19.02 36.33 14.57
CA THR A 25 18.53 35.55 15.70
C THR A 25 17.77 34.35 15.12
N GLN A 26 18.45 33.23 14.92
CA GLN A 26 17.78 31.95 14.78
C GLN A 26 17.15 31.65 16.14
N ALA A 27 15.83 31.53 16.19
CA ALA A 27 15.16 31.00 17.37
C ALA A 27 15.62 29.55 17.54
N GLU A 28 16.47 29.29 18.53
CA GLU A 28 16.78 27.93 18.94
C GLU A 28 15.49 27.30 19.44
N ILE A 29 15.02 26.25 18.74
CA ILE A 29 13.84 25.50 19.17
C ILE A 29 14.26 24.72 20.42
N ASN A 30 13.67 25.05 21.57
CA ASN A 30 13.89 24.30 22.82
C ASN A 30 13.17 22.95 22.73
N THR A 31 13.91 21.94 22.31
CA THR A 31 13.37 20.61 22.06
C THR A 31 13.13 19.83 23.35
N GLU A 32 13.88 20.11 24.41
CA GLU A 32 13.69 19.48 25.74
C GLU A 32 12.33 19.82 26.34
N GLU A 33 11.89 21.08 26.22
CA GLU A 33 10.57 21.51 26.72
C GLU A 33 9.43 20.78 26.00
N LEU A 34 9.54 20.60 24.69
CA LEU A 34 8.55 19.84 23.91
C LEU A 34 8.53 18.36 24.28
N LEU A 35 9.70 17.75 24.50
CA LEU A 35 9.81 16.34 24.87
C LEU A 35 9.18 16.06 26.24
N ASN A 36 9.25 17.01 27.18
CA ASN A 36 8.65 16.88 28.51
C ASN A 36 7.11 16.90 28.49
N THR A 37 6.48 17.30 27.38
CA THR A 37 5.01 17.24 27.22
C THR A 37 4.51 15.85 26.83
N LEU A 38 5.41 14.94 26.43
CA LEU A 38 5.05 13.62 25.95
C LEU A 38 4.88 12.61 27.10
N PRO A 39 4.07 11.56 26.92
CA PRO A 39 3.93 10.49 27.90
C PRO A 39 5.28 9.88 28.29
N ALA A 40 5.40 9.50 29.57
CA ALA A 40 6.59 8.80 30.07
C ALA A 40 6.85 7.51 29.26
N GLY A 41 8.10 7.31 28.83
CA GLY A 41 8.53 6.14 28.04
C GLY A 41 8.45 6.33 26.52
N THR A 42 7.94 7.45 26.02
CA THR A 42 8.01 7.77 24.59
C THR A 42 9.46 7.99 24.14
N SER A 43 9.83 7.39 23.00
CA SER A 43 11.09 7.68 22.30
C SER A 43 10.80 8.58 21.10
N VAL A 44 11.68 9.55 20.82
CA VAL A 44 11.51 10.51 19.74
C VAL A 44 12.82 10.65 18.96
N SER A 45 12.72 10.65 17.64
CA SER A 45 13.77 11.07 16.72
C SER A 45 13.19 12.10 15.75
N PHE A 46 13.81 13.27 15.65
CA PHE A 46 13.40 14.29 14.68
C PHE A 46 14.62 14.99 14.08
N ILE A 47 14.41 15.53 12.89
CA ILE A 47 15.37 16.39 12.20
C ILE A 47 14.58 17.36 11.32
N ALA A 48 15.01 18.61 11.27
CA ALA A 48 14.42 19.64 10.43
C ALA A 48 15.52 20.44 9.75
N LYS A 49 15.30 20.75 8.47
CA LYS A 49 16.24 21.49 7.63
C LYS A 49 15.52 22.61 6.91
N ASN A 50 16.16 23.76 6.84
CA ASN A 50 15.76 24.84 5.96
C ASN A 50 16.38 24.59 4.57
N LEU A 51 15.55 24.40 3.55
CA LEU A 51 16.01 24.08 2.20
C LEU A 51 16.66 25.27 1.48
N ASP A 52 16.24 26.50 1.78
CA ASP A 52 16.78 27.72 1.16
C ASP A 52 18.23 28.01 1.59
N THR A 53 18.52 27.78 2.87
CA THR A 53 19.83 28.02 3.49
C THR A 53 20.69 26.77 3.57
N ASN A 54 20.11 25.60 3.26
CA ASN A 54 20.74 24.28 3.40
C ASN A 54 21.20 23.96 4.84
N GLN A 55 20.63 24.61 5.86
CA GLN A 55 21.01 24.45 7.26
C GLN A 55 20.04 23.55 8.03
N ILE A 56 20.57 22.65 8.85
CA ILE A 56 19.78 21.93 9.86
C ILE A 56 19.33 22.94 10.91
N ILE A 57 18.02 23.11 11.06
CA ILE A 57 17.41 24.01 12.04
C ILE A 57 17.50 23.36 13.43
N THR A 58 17.17 22.08 13.50
CA THR A 58 17.20 21.31 14.74
C THR A 58 17.27 19.81 14.44
N GLN A 59 17.88 19.05 15.34
CA GLN A 59 17.91 17.59 15.28
C GLN A 59 17.98 16.99 16.67
N TYR A 60 17.37 15.83 16.86
CA TYR A 60 17.42 15.06 18.09
C TYR A 60 17.36 13.59 17.75
N GLN A 61 18.39 12.84 18.18
CA GLN A 61 18.49 11.40 17.95
C GLN A 61 18.28 10.97 16.49
N SER A 62 18.59 11.84 15.53
CA SER A 62 18.19 11.72 14.12
C SER A 62 18.80 10.53 13.38
N ASP A 63 19.83 9.91 13.94
CA ASP A 63 20.52 8.73 13.43
C ASP A 63 20.01 7.41 14.05
N ILE A 64 19.11 7.46 15.04
CA ILE A 64 18.50 6.26 15.65
C ILE A 64 17.47 5.67 14.70
N PHE A 65 17.50 4.33 14.58
CA PHE A 65 16.49 3.61 13.83
C PHE A 65 15.16 3.58 14.58
N MET A 66 14.10 4.05 13.92
CA MET A 66 12.73 4.01 14.42
C MET A 66 11.81 3.27 13.44
N LEU A 67 10.62 2.89 13.92
CA LEU A 67 9.55 2.38 13.07
C LEU A 67 9.00 3.54 12.22
N PRO A 68 9.11 3.52 10.89
CA PRO A 68 8.60 4.61 10.05
C PRO A 68 7.06 4.64 9.97
N ALA A 69 6.39 3.51 10.23
CA ALA A 69 4.99 3.30 9.85
C ALA A 69 4.75 3.77 8.40
N SER A 70 3.59 4.36 8.11
CA SER A 70 3.23 4.80 6.76
C SER A 70 4.13 5.86 6.12
N THR A 71 5.08 6.47 6.86
CA THR A 71 6.09 7.34 6.21
C THR A 71 6.99 6.55 5.25
N GLN A 72 7.08 5.23 5.43
CA GLN A 72 7.72 4.28 4.51
C GLN A 72 7.26 4.44 3.05
N LYS A 73 6.00 4.85 2.84
CA LYS A 73 5.41 5.06 1.52
C LYS A 73 6.12 6.15 0.71
N VAL A 74 6.86 7.05 1.35
CA VAL A 74 7.71 8.05 0.68
C VAL A 74 8.79 7.36 -0.16
N PHE A 75 9.48 6.36 0.41
CA PHE A 75 10.51 5.62 -0.32
C PHE A 75 9.91 4.83 -1.49
N THR A 76 8.75 4.22 -1.27
CA THR A 76 8.01 3.49 -2.30
C THR A 76 7.58 4.42 -3.44
N ALA A 77 7.03 5.59 -3.12
CA ALA A 77 6.62 6.59 -4.10
C ALA A 77 7.80 7.06 -4.95
N LEU A 78 8.93 7.39 -4.31
CA LEU A 78 10.14 7.81 -5.00
C LEU A 78 10.69 6.70 -5.90
N ALA A 79 10.79 5.47 -5.38
CA ALA A 79 11.26 4.31 -6.15
C ALA A 79 10.36 4.01 -7.36
N ALA A 80 9.04 4.15 -7.19
CA ALA A 80 8.07 4.03 -8.27
C ALA A 80 8.30 5.11 -9.34
N LYS A 81 8.41 6.38 -8.96
CA LYS A 81 8.68 7.49 -9.90
C LYS A 81 10.00 7.36 -10.66
N LEU A 82 11.02 6.78 -10.03
CA LEU A 82 12.34 6.56 -10.66
C LEU A 82 12.41 5.32 -11.57
N THR A 83 11.39 4.45 -11.54
CA THR A 83 11.37 3.17 -12.29
C THR A 83 10.25 3.10 -13.31
N LEU A 84 9.07 3.58 -12.93
CA LEU A 84 7.84 3.50 -13.69
C LEU A 84 7.54 4.88 -14.25
N ASN A 85 7.28 4.94 -15.54
CA ASN A 85 6.84 6.18 -16.19
C ASN A 85 5.45 6.60 -15.68
N ASP A 86 5.09 7.88 -15.81
CA ASP A 86 3.78 8.38 -15.36
C ASP A 86 2.58 7.79 -16.11
N ASP A 87 2.79 7.25 -17.31
CA ASP A 87 1.77 6.54 -18.08
C ASP A 87 1.64 5.06 -17.67
N PHE A 88 2.48 4.58 -16.73
CA PHE A 88 2.37 3.24 -16.19
C PHE A 88 0.96 3.01 -15.64
N ARG A 89 0.40 1.87 -16.04
CA ARG A 89 -0.86 1.32 -15.55
C ARG A 89 -0.67 -0.15 -15.29
N PHE A 90 -1.27 -0.65 -14.21
CA PHE A 90 -1.41 -2.08 -14.04
C PHE A 90 -2.33 -2.62 -15.13
N GLN A 91 -2.03 -3.82 -15.63
CA GLN A 91 -2.79 -4.49 -16.69
C GLN A 91 -3.43 -5.76 -16.14
N THR A 92 -4.72 -5.93 -16.39
CA THR A 92 -5.42 -7.20 -16.22
C THR A 92 -5.90 -7.66 -17.59
N ALA A 93 -5.54 -8.88 -17.99
CA ALA A 93 -5.72 -9.34 -19.36
C ALA A 93 -6.38 -10.73 -19.43
N LEU A 94 -7.20 -10.91 -20.46
CA LEU A 94 -7.75 -12.19 -20.88
C LEU A 94 -7.02 -12.63 -22.15
N LEU A 95 -6.43 -13.81 -22.13
CA LEU A 95 -5.71 -14.40 -23.25
C LEU A 95 -6.25 -15.80 -23.57
N THR A 96 -5.85 -16.34 -24.70
CA THR A 96 -6.12 -17.74 -25.07
C THR A 96 -4.94 -18.38 -25.78
N ASN A 97 -4.75 -19.67 -25.58
CA ASN A 97 -3.84 -20.51 -26.39
C ASN A 97 -4.58 -21.25 -27.52
N GLY A 98 -5.89 -21.05 -27.64
CA GLY A 98 -6.77 -21.70 -28.59
C GLY A 98 -7.29 -20.78 -29.68
N LYS A 99 -8.19 -21.31 -30.51
CA LYS A 99 -8.91 -20.55 -31.55
C LYS A 99 -10.37 -20.37 -31.17
N VAL A 100 -10.99 -19.30 -31.65
CA VAL A 100 -12.42 -19.07 -31.54
C VAL A 100 -13.09 -19.48 -32.84
N GLU A 101 -13.96 -20.49 -32.80
CA GLU A 101 -14.68 -21.03 -33.96
C GLU A 101 -16.15 -21.17 -33.62
N ASN A 102 -17.04 -20.59 -34.42
CA ASN A 102 -18.51 -20.65 -34.22
C ASN A 102 -18.94 -20.27 -32.78
N GLY A 103 -18.27 -19.28 -32.19
CA GLY A 103 -18.52 -18.82 -30.82
C GLY A 103 -18.04 -19.77 -29.71
N VAL A 104 -17.19 -20.74 -30.04
CA VAL A 104 -16.55 -21.64 -29.09
C VAL A 104 -15.06 -21.35 -29.05
N LEU A 105 -14.52 -21.04 -27.87
CA LEU A 105 -13.08 -20.97 -27.63
C LEU A 105 -12.55 -22.39 -27.42
N LYS A 106 -11.84 -22.93 -28.40
CA LYS A 106 -11.22 -24.26 -28.38
C LYS A 106 -9.82 -24.19 -27.79
N GLY A 107 -9.75 -24.14 -26.46
CA GLY A 107 -8.53 -23.95 -25.70
C GLY A 107 -8.81 -23.37 -24.32
N ASN A 108 -7.76 -22.90 -23.65
CA ASN A 108 -7.86 -22.33 -22.31
C ASN A 108 -8.15 -20.83 -22.36
N LEU A 109 -8.97 -20.35 -21.44
CA LEU A 109 -9.05 -18.93 -21.11
C LEU A 109 -8.01 -18.64 -20.03
N ILE A 110 -7.08 -17.73 -20.30
CA ILE A 110 -6.05 -17.31 -19.36
C ILE A 110 -6.44 -15.93 -18.82
N ALA A 111 -6.59 -15.80 -17.51
CA ALA A 111 -6.77 -14.53 -16.83
C ALA A 111 -5.47 -14.14 -16.13
N ARG A 112 -4.74 -13.18 -16.71
CA ARG A 112 -3.47 -12.67 -16.19
C ARG A 112 -3.71 -11.42 -15.36
N PHE A 113 -3.18 -11.44 -14.13
CA PHE A 113 -3.28 -10.33 -13.19
C PHE A 113 -1.88 -9.80 -12.87
N SER A 114 -1.72 -8.48 -12.90
CA SER A 114 -0.41 -7.82 -12.66
C SER A 114 -0.29 -7.17 -11.28
N GLY A 115 -1.24 -7.39 -10.36
CA GLY A 115 -1.24 -6.75 -9.05
C GLY A 115 -1.93 -5.39 -9.01
N ASP A 116 -2.91 -5.14 -9.88
CA ASP A 116 -3.71 -3.91 -9.86
C ASP A 116 -4.43 -3.77 -8.50
N PRO A 117 -4.06 -2.79 -7.66
CA PRO A 117 -4.65 -2.64 -6.33
C PRO A 117 -6.07 -2.05 -6.35
N GLU A 118 -6.49 -1.48 -7.49
CA GLU A 118 -7.76 -0.76 -7.65
C GLU A 118 -8.78 -1.52 -8.50
N LEU A 119 -8.45 -2.74 -8.95
CA LEU A 119 -9.33 -3.53 -9.78
C LEU A 119 -10.62 -3.88 -9.03
N THR A 120 -11.76 -3.53 -9.62
CA THR A 120 -13.09 -3.78 -9.05
C THR A 120 -13.78 -4.96 -9.71
N SER A 121 -14.68 -5.63 -8.99
CA SER A 121 -15.52 -6.70 -9.56
C SER A 121 -16.33 -6.22 -10.78
N GLY A 122 -16.77 -4.95 -10.78
CA GLY A 122 -17.43 -4.31 -11.91
C GLY A 122 -16.53 -4.18 -13.15
N GLN A 123 -15.28 -3.78 -12.98
CA GLN A 123 -14.30 -3.72 -14.07
C GLN A 123 -13.95 -5.11 -14.60
N ILE A 124 -13.88 -6.13 -13.75
CA ILE A 124 -13.71 -7.52 -14.21
C ILE A 124 -14.94 -7.96 -15.02
N TYR A 125 -16.15 -7.63 -14.58
CA TYR A 125 -17.36 -7.95 -15.36
C TYR A 125 -17.32 -7.27 -16.74
N GLN A 126 -16.92 -6.00 -16.81
CA GLN A 126 -16.75 -5.29 -18.08
C GLN A 126 -15.68 -5.95 -18.96
N LEU A 127 -14.53 -6.34 -18.39
CA LEU A 127 -13.46 -7.06 -19.08
C LEU A 127 -13.96 -8.39 -19.66
N MET A 128 -14.64 -9.20 -18.84
CA MET A 128 -15.21 -10.49 -19.25
C MET A 128 -16.33 -10.33 -20.28
N SER A 129 -17.10 -9.24 -20.23
CA SER A 129 -18.16 -8.97 -21.22
C SER A 129 -17.62 -8.78 -22.63
N LYS A 130 -16.34 -8.36 -22.78
CA LYS A 130 -15.66 -8.26 -24.09
C LYS A 130 -15.55 -9.62 -24.77
N LEU A 131 -15.43 -10.73 -24.03
CA LEU A 131 -15.47 -12.08 -24.61
C LEU A 131 -16.81 -12.33 -25.33
N LYS A 132 -17.91 -11.93 -24.68
CA LYS A 132 -19.26 -12.08 -25.25
C LYS A 132 -19.46 -11.19 -26.48
N GLN A 133 -18.94 -9.97 -26.45
CA GLN A 133 -18.95 -9.04 -27.60
C GLN A 133 -18.18 -9.59 -28.79
N GLN A 134 -17.13 -10.39 -28.56
CA GLN A 134 -16.39 -11.13 -29.59
C GLN A 134 -17.09 -12.41 -30.05
N GLY A 135 -18.32 -12.66 -29.59
CA GLY A 135 -19.11 -13.84 -29.95
C GLY A 135 -18.74 -15.12 -29.21
N ILE A 136 -17.88 -15.07 -28.18
CA ILE A 136 -17.52 -16.25 -27.39
C ILE A 136 -18.67 -16.59 -26.44
N ASN A 137 -19.24 -17.78 -26.64
CA ASN A 137 -20.39 -18.32 -25.90
C ASN A 137 -20.04 -19.59 -25.11
N LYS A 138 -18.91 -20.24 -25.41
CA LYS A 138 -18.45 -21.46 -24.76
C LYS A 138 -16.93 -21.49 -24.72
N ILE A 139 -16.38 -22.04 -23.64
CA ILE A 139 -14.96 -22.35 -23.48
C ILE A 139 -14.81 -23.87 -23.38
N GLU A 140 -14.07 -24.46 -24.31
CA GLU A 140 -13.68 -25.88 -24.36
C GLU A 140 -12.23 -26.05 -23.93
N GLY A 141 -12.00 -25.78 -22.65
CA GLY A 141 -10.71 -25.91 -21.98
C GLY A 141 -10.81 -25.42 -20.55
N ASP A 142 -9.67 -25.13 -19.94
CA ASP A 142 -9.58 -24.70 -18.55
C ASP A 142 -9.56 -23.16 -18.40
N LEU A 143 -9.89 -22.70 -17.20
CA LEU A 143 -9.63 -21.33 -16.76
C LEU A 143 -8.27 -21.31 -16.05
N ILE A 144 -7.31 -20.60 -16.63
CA ILE A 144 -5.96 -20.48 -16.09
C ILE A 144 -5.82 -19.12 -15.41
N LEU A 145 -5.55 -19.11 -14.10
CA LEU A 145 -5.15 -17.90 -13.38
C LEU A 145 -3.64 -17.73 -13.51
N ASP A 146 -3.19 -16.58 -13.99
CA ASP A 146 -1.78 -16.23 -14.12
C ASP A 146 -1.44 -15.05 -13.19
N PRO A 147 -1.04 -15.33 -11.94
CA PRO A 147 -0.51 -14.34 -10.99
C PRO A 147 1.02 -14.21 -11.07
N SER A 148 1.68 -14.71 -12.12
CA SER A 148 3.13 -14.98 -12.12
C SER A 148 4.03 -13.74 -12.01
N VAL A 149 3.47 -12.53 -12.01
CA VAL A 149 4.24 -11.29 -11.80
C VAL A 149 4.83 -11.23 -10.39
N PHE A 150 4.18 -11.89 -9.42
CA PHE A 150 4.60 -11.97 -8.03
C PHE A 150 4.92 -13.41 -7.62
N ALA A 151 5.74 -13.56 -6.59
CA ALA A 151 6.14 -14.84 -6.05
C ALA A 151 6.32 -14.78 -4.53
N SER A 152 6.43 -15.95 -3.91
CA SER A 152 6.47 -16.11 -2.45
C SER A 152 5.15 -15.65 -1.81
N HIS A 153 5.18 -15.23 -0.55
CA HIS A 153 4.01 -14.76 0.19
C HIS A 153 3.55 -13.37 -0.28
N ASP A 154 2.22 -13.18 -0.28
CA ASP A 154 1.58 -11.87 -0.44
C ASP A 154 1.49 -11.09 0.89
N LYS A 155 2.22 -11.53 1.92
CA LYS A 155 2.30 -10.88 3.23
C LYS A 155 3.76 -10.66 3.56
N ALA A 156 4.13 -9.42 3.90
CA ALA A 156 5.52 -9.11 4.19
C ALA A 156 5.94 -9.68 5.57
N SER A 157 7.25 -9.89 5.73
CA SER A 157 7.81 -10.31 7.02
C SER A 157 7.62 -9.20 8.06
N GLY A 158 7.21 -9.55 9.28
CA GLY A 158 7.00 -8.61 10.39
C GLY A 158 5.61 -7.97 10.44
N TRP A 159 4.70 -8.36 9.54
CA TRP A 159 3.28 -8.06 9.70
C TRP A 159 2.70 -8.82 10.89
N ILE A 160 1.86 -8.13 11.66
CA ILE A 160 1.23 -8.70 12.85
C ILE A 160 0.09 -9.63 12.41
N TRP A 161 0.08 -10.85 12.92
CA TRP A 161 -0.84 -11.90 12.48
C TRP A 161 -2.32 -11.58 12.75
N ASN A 162 -2.64 -10.93 13.88
CA ASN A 162 -4.02 -10.61 14.26
C ASN A 162 -4.66 -9.52 13.38
N ASP A 163 -3.84 -8.71 12.71
CA ASP A 163 -4.34 -7.69 11.80
C ASP A 163 -4.61 -8.26 10.40
N LEU A 164 -4.12 -9.47 10.09
CA LEU A 164 -4.18 -10.03 8.74
C LEU A 164 -5.61 -10.19 8.22
N THR A 165 -6.61 -10.31 9.11
CA THR A 165 -8.03 -10.41 8.77
C THR A 165 -8.71 -9.06 8.58
N MET A 166 -8.03 -7.94 8.83
CA MET A 166 -8.58 -6.59 8.68
C MET A 166 -8.29 -6.06 7.28
N CYS A 167 -9.26 -5.38 6.66
CA CYS A 167 -9.11 -4.93 5.27
C CYS A 167 -7.94 -3.97 5.01
N PHE A 168 -7.54 -3.15 5.99
CA PHE A 168 -6.36 -2.29 5.81
C PHE A 168 -5.06 -3.10 5.62
N ASN A 169 -5.04 -4.36 6.06
CA ASN A 169 -3.92 -5.28 5.99
C ASN A 169 -4.24 -6.48 5.06
N ALA A 170 -5.17 -6.30 4.13
CA ALA A 170 -5.48 -7.32 3.12
C ALA A 170 -4.22 -7.63 2.28
N PRO A 171 -3.96 -8.92 1.95
CA PRO A 171 -2.80 -9.30 1.14
C PRO A 171 -2.81 -8.57 -0.23
N PRO A 172 -1.78 -7.75 -0.54
CA PRO A 172 -1.64 -7.02 -1.81
C PRO A 172 -1.22 -7.94 -2.97
N ALA A 173 -1.95 -9.05 -3.17
CA ALA A 173 -1.64 -10.11 -4.14
C ALA A 173 -1.71 -9.66 -5.60
N ALA A 174 -1.19 -10.48 -6.51
CA ALA A 174 -1.30 -10.23 -7.95
C ALA A 174 -2.77 -10.18 -8.38
N ILE A 175 -3.59 -11.07 -7.82
CA ILE A 175 -5.05 -11.04 -7.92
C ILE A 175 -5.56 -10.20 -6.77
N ASN A 176 -6.00 -8.99 -7.06
CA ASN A 176 -6.59 -8.08 -6.08
C ASN A 176 -7.90 -7.56 -6.66
N VAL A 177 -9.01 -7.88 -6.01
CA VAL A 177 -10.36 -7.50 -6.49
C VAL A 177 -11.11 -6.85 -5.34
N ASP A 178 -11.63 -5.64 -5.58
CA ASP A 178 -12.30 -4.83 -4.56
C ASP A 178 -11.44 -4.68 -3.29
N HIS A 179 -10.14 -4.38 -3.49
CA HIS A 179 -9.11 -4.28 -2.45
C HIS A 179 -8.88 -5.57 -1.63
N ASN A 180 -9.29 -6.74 -2.16
CA ASN A 180 -9.30 -8.00 -1.43
C ASN A 180 -10.03 -7.86 -0.08
N CYS A 181 -11.11 -7.09 -0.06
CA CYS A 181 -11.91 -6.80 1.12
C CYS A 181 -13.38 -7.14 0.87
N PHE A 182 -14.04 -7.70 1.88
CA PHE A 182 -15.48 -7.96 1.83
C PHE A 182 -16.14 -7.59 3.16
N TYR A 183 -17.46 -7.41 3.11
CA TYR A 183 -18.25 -6.91 4.23
C TYR A 183 -19.34 -7.91 4.58
N VAL A 184 -19.54 -8.14 5.87
CA VAL A 184 -20.62 -8.96 6.41
C VAL A 184 -21.30 -8.22 7.56
N THR A 185 -22.49 -8.68 7.91
CA THR A 185 -23.21 -8.15 9.07
C THR A 185 -23.48 -9.27 10.06
N LEU A 186 -23.31 -8.98 11.35
CA LEU A 186 -23.61 -9.90 12.44
C LEU A 186 -24.85 -9.36 13.18
N ASN A 187 -25.96 -10.08 13.08
CA ASN A 187 -27.17 -9.79 13.83
C ASN A 187 -27.03 -10.34 15.25
N ALA A 188 -26.77 -9.43 16.18
CA ALA A 188 -26.66 -9.70 17.61
C ALA A 188 -27.93 -9.33 18.40
N ASP A 189 -29.06 -9.08 17.73
CA ASP A 189 -30.37 -8.91 18.36
C ASP A 189 -31.00 -10.29 18.64
N GLN A 190 -30.32 -11.11 19.44
CA GLN A 190 -30.77 -12.45 19.81
C GLN A 190 -30.92 -12.54 21.35
N PRO A 191 -31.71 -13.51 21.86
CA PRO A 191 -31.74 -13.82 23.28
C PRO A 191 -30.35 -14.17 23.84
N ILE A 192 -30.15 -13.96 25.14
CA ILE A 192 -28.91 -14.37 25.82
C ILE A 192 -28.75 -15.89 25.72
N GLY A 193 -27.52 -16.34 25.45
CA GLY A 193 -27.16 -17.74 25.20
C GLY A 193 -27.31 -18.18 23.73
N GLU A 194 -28.05 -17.45 22.91
CA GLU A 194 -28.22 -17.77 21.49
C GLU A 194 -27.06 -17.26 20.63
N PHE A 195 -26.82 -17.92 19.49
CA PHE A 195 -25.79 -17.52 18.55
C PHE A 195 -26.20 -16.29 17.73
N ALA A 196 -25.25 -15.35 17.58
CA ALA A 196 -25.37 -14.24 16.66
C ALA A 196 -25.40 -14.75 15.20
N LYS A 197 -26.33 -14.22 14.40
CA LYS A 197 -26.56 -14.69 13.03
C LYS A 197 -25.77 -13.85 12.03
N VAL A 198 -24.93 -14.50 11.23
CA VAL A 198 -24.14 -13.81 10.20
C VAL A 198 -24.93 -13.73 8.88
N ASN A 199 -24.87 -12.57 8.24
CA ASN A 199 -25.39 -12.33 6.89
C ASN A 199 -24.23 -11.95 5.96
N VAL A 200 -24.02 -12.78 4.94
CA VAL A 200 -22.96 -12.63 3.93
C VAL A 200 -23.63 -12.31 2.58
N PRO A 201 -23.36 -11.15 1.98
CA PRO A 201 -23.86 -10.84 0.65
C PRO A 201 -23.43 -11.90 -0.38
N SER A 202 -24.38 -12.36 -1.20
CA SER A 202 -24.14 -13.43 -2.20
C SER A 202 -23.14 -13.05 -3.30
N ALA A 203 -22.78 -11.77 -3.41
CA ALA A 203 -21.76 -11.28 -4.32
C ALA A 203 -20.34 -11.73 -3.92
N TYR A 204 -20.11 -12.06 -2.64
CA TYR A 204 -18.81 -12.46 -2.15
C TYR A 204 -18.66 -13.99 -2.20
N PRO A 205 -17.68 -14.53 -2.95
CA PRO A 205 -17.41 -15.96 -3.00
C PRO A 205 -16.61 -16.46 -1.77
N VAL A 206 -17.17 -16.23 -0.59
CA VAL A 206 -16.58 -16.60 0.71
C VAL A 206 -17.61 -17.36 1.54
N GLN A 207 -17.15 -18.03 2.60
CA GLN A 207 -18.06 -18.60 3.61
C GLN A 207 -17.75 -17.97 4.95
N VAL A 208 -18.77 -17.44 5.62
CA VAL A 208 -18.66 -16.98 7.01
C VAL A 208 -19.68 -17.71 7.84
N PHE A 209 -19.25 -18.24 8.97
CA PHE A 209 -20.09 -18.91 9.94
C PHE A 209 -19.80 -18.36 11.33
N SER A 210 -20.81 -18.34 12.19
CA SER A 210 -20.72 -17.78 13.54
C SER A 210 -20.98 -18.86 14.57
N SER A 211 -20.15 -18.84 15.60
CA SER A 211 -20.33 -19.54 16.88
C SER A 211 -20.26 -18.54 18.04
N ALA A 212 -20.33 -17.25 17.75
CA ALA A 212 -20.38 -16.20 18.77
C ALA A 212 -21.79 -16.13 19.35
N TYR A 213 -21.90 -16.05 20.68
CA TYR A 213 -23.18 -16.04 21.39
C TYR A 213 -23.42 -14.73 22.15
N ILE A 214 -24.69 -14.45 22.46
CA ILE A 214 -25.10 -13.25 23.18
C ILE A 214 -24.95 -13.46 24.68
N VAL A 215 -24.31 -12.50 25.36
CA VAL A 215 -24.12 -12.50 26.81
C VAL A 215 -24.86 -11.37 27.51
N GLU A 216 -25.01 -11.51 28.82
CA GLU A 216 -25.48 -10.44 29.69
C GLU A 216 -24.52 -9.23 29.67
N PRO A 217 -25.01 -7.99 29.88
CA PRO A 217 -24.16 -6.79 29.90
C PRO A 217 -22.99 -6.85 30.90
N LYS A 218 -23.17 -7.56 32.03
CA LYS A 218 -22.12 -7.75 33.05
C LYS A 218 -20.99 -8.67 32.61
N GLU A 219 -21.24 -9.57 31.65
CA GLU A 219 -20.26 -10.51 31.11
C GLU A 219 -19.53 -9.95 29.88
N ALA A 220 -20.16 -9.03 29.16
CA ALA A 220 -19.62 -8.42 27.95
C ALA A 220 -18.19 -7.84 28.08
N PRO A 221 -17.77 -7.22 29.21
CA PRO A 221 -16.39 -6.74 29.37
C PRO A 221 -15.32 -7.85 29.34
N PHE A 222 -15.70 -9.11 29.59
CA PHE A 222 -14.80 -10.27 29.56
C PHE A 222 -14.86 -11.03 28.24
N CYS A 223 -15.79 -10.66 27.36
CA CYS A 223 -15.95 -11.27 26.05
C CYS A 223 -14.95 -10.75 25.04
N GLN A 224 -14.51 -11.65 24.16
CA GLN A 224 -13.82 -11.30 22.92
C GLN A 224 -14.68 -11.74 21.74
N LEU A 225 -14.61 -10.98 20.65
CA LEU A 225 -15.24 -11.33 19.38
C LEU A 225 -14.13 -11.53 18.36
N ASP A 226 -13.82 -12.78 18.09
CA ASP A 226 -12.67 -13.17 17.28
C ASP A 226 -13.10 -13.68 15.90
N VAL A 227 -12.16 -13.64 14.95
CA VAL A 227 -12.29 -14.31 13.67
C VAL A 227 -11.15 -15.32 13.49
N VAL A 228 -11.50 -16.53 13.06
CA VAL A 228 -10.55 -17.59 12.71
C VAL A 228 -10.67 -17.87 11.22
N VAL A 229 -9.54 -17.80 10.51
CA VAL A 229 -9.44 -18.10 9.09
C VAL A 229 -9.21 -19.60 8.90
N HIS A 230 -9.94 -20.18 7.96
CA HIS A 230 -9.76 -21.52 7.44
C HIS A 230 -9.52 -21.44 5.93
N ASP A 231 -9.02 -22.53 5.34
CA ASP A 231 -8.72 -22.61 3.91
C ASP A 231 -9.93 -22.25 3.02
N ASN A 232 -9.64 -21.82 1.79
CA ASN A 232 -10.62 -21.46 0.78
C ASN A 232 -11.56 -20.30 1.20
N ASN A 233 -10.99 -19.26 1.83
CA ASN A 233 -11.72 -18.07 2.28
C ASN A 233 -12.93 -18.41 3.17
N ARG A 234 -12.71 -19.27 4.17
CA ARG A 234 -13.70 -19.66 5.17
C ARG A 234 -13.38 -18.96 6.49
N TYR A 235 -14.35 -18.26 7.08
CA TYR A 235 -14.16 -17.44 8.28
C TYR A 235 -15.11 -17.89 9.38
N GLN A 236 -14.58 -18.15 10.57
CA GLN A 236 -15.36 -18.48 11.76
C GLN A 236 -15.34 -17.32 12.74
N ILE A 237 -16.50 -16.74 13.04
CA ILE A 237 -16.66 -15.78 14.12
C ILE A 237 -16.85 -16.55 15.44
N LYS A 238 -16.05 -16.24 16.47
CA LYS A 238 -16.05 -16.93 17.77
C LYS A 238 -16.17 -15.94 18.94
N GLY A 239 -16.47 -16.50 20.11
CA GLY A 239 -16.48 -15.77 21.36
C GLY A 239 -17.88 -15.29 21.73
N CYS A 240 -18.02 -14.06 22.18
CA CYS A 240 -19.30 -13.52 22.63
C CYS A 240 -19.39 -12.01 22.49
N MET A 241 -20.61 -11.49 22.57
CA MET A 241 -20.85 -10.05 22.58
C MET A 241 -22.17 -9.71 23.29
N ALA A 242 -22.27 -8.47 23.78
CA ALA A 242 -23.55 -7.96 24.26
C ALA A 242 -24.57 -7.86 23.12
N ARG A 243 -25.86 -8.02 23.46
CA ARG A 243 -26.97 -7.83 22.53
C ARG A 243 -26.89 -6.44 21.89
N GLN A 244 -27.07 -6.37 20.57
CA GLN A 244 -27.10 -5.11 19.80
C GLN A 244 -28.44 -4.97 19.10
N SER A 245 -29.02 -3.76 19.12
CA SER A 245 -30.27 -3.47 18.41
C SER A 245 -30.10 -3.24 16.91
N GLN A 246 -28.86 -3.11 16.43
CA GLN A 246 -28.52 -2.92 15.02
C GLN A 246 -27.50 -3.96 14.57
N PRO A 247 -27.51 -4.36 13.28
CA PRO A 247 -26.50 -5.26 12.75
C PRO A 247 -25.09 -4.70 12.94
N PHE A 248 -24.19 -5.52 13.46
CA PHE A 248 -22.79 -5.16 13.64
C PHE A 248 -22.02 -5.40 12.34
N GLY A 249 -21.49 -4.34 11.74
CA GLY A 249 -20.73 -4.40 10.50
C GLY A 249 -19.32 -4.94 10.74
N LEU A 250 -18.92 -5.93 9.93
CA LEU A 250 -17.59 -6.52 9.96
C LEU A 250 -16.98 -6.44 8.57
N SER A 251 -15.71 -6.08 8.51
CA SER A 251 -14.94 -5.95 7.28
C SER A 251 -13.72 -6.86 7.36
N PHE A 252 -13.68 -7.84 6.48
CA PHE A 252 -12.65 -8.88 6.47
C PHE A 252 -11.85 -8.85 5.18
N SER A 253 -10.54 -9.05 5.31
CA SER A 253 -9.67 -9.25 4.17
C SER A 253 -9.74 -10.69 3.66
N VAL A 254 -9.71 -10.83 2.35
CA VAL A 254 -9.57 -12.09 1.62
C VAL A 254 -8.18 -12.69 1.89
N GLN A 255 -8.12 -13.96 2.27
CA GLN A 255 -6.88 -14.64 2.67
C GLN A 255 -6.29 -15.54 1.58
N ASP A 256 -7.13 -15.99 0.65
CA ASP A 256 -6.75 -16.74 -0.55
C ASP A 256 -7.27 -15.99 -1.79
N PRO A 257 -6.53 -14.97 -2.27
CA PRO A 257 -6.95 -14.16 -3.40
C PRO A 257 -7.08 -14.95 -4.71
N THR A 258 -6.31 -16.03 -4.88
CA THR A 258 -6.43 -16.92 -6.04
C THR A 258 -7.79 -17.61 -6.05
N ASN A 259 -8.17 -18.27 -4.95
CA ASN A 259 -9.47 -18.92 -4.85
C ASN A 259 -10.63 -17.91 -4.99
N TYR A 260 -10.48 -16.72 -4.41
CA TYR A 260 -11.46 -15.64 -4.52
C TYR A 260 -11.65 -15.20 -5.99
N GLY A 261 -10.55 -14.90 -6.68
CA GLY A 261 -10.57 -14.51 -8.10
C GLY A 261 -11.12 -15.62 -9.00
N ALA A 262 -10.74 -16.87 -8.77
CA ALA A 262 -11.27 -18.04 -9.49
C ALA A 262 -12.80 -18.11 -9.41
N ASN A 263 -13.34 -18.01 -8.20
CA ASN A 263 -14.77 -18.11 -7.96
C ASN A 263 -15.53 -16.89 -8.52
N MET A 264 -14.94 -15.70 -8.43
CA MET A 264 -15.47 -14.48 -9.04
C MET A 264 -15.57 -14.62 -10.58
N LEU A 265 -14.49 -15.05 -11.24
CA LEU A 265 -14.49 -15.23 -12.70
C LEU A 265 -15.48 -16.31 -13.16
N LYS A 266 -15.59 -17.44 -12.44
CA LYS A 266 -16.61 -18.46 -12.70
C LYS A 266 -18.03 -17.91 -12.58
N ALA A 267 -18.30 -17.14 -11.53
CA ALA A 267 -19.60 -16.49 -11.34
C ALA A 267 -19.92 -15.52 -12.49
N GLN A 268 -18.92 -14.77 -12.95
CA GLN A 268 -19.08 -13.86 -14.08
C GLN A 268 -19.31 -14.59 -15.40
N LEU A 269 -18.55 -15.65 -15.72
CA LEU A 269 -18.82 -16.50 -16.89
C LEU A 269 -20.26 -17.01 -16.91
N LYS A 270 -20.77 -17.47 -15.75
CA LYS A 270 -22.16 -17.91 -15.59
C LYS A 270 -23.15 -16.77 -15.85
N SER A 271 -22.92 -15.58 -15.27
CA SER A 271 -23.79 -14.40 -15.48
C SER A 271 -23.84 -13.94 -16.95
N LEU A 272 -22.72 -14.02 -17.66
CA LEU A 272 -22.58 -13.68 -19.08
C LEU A 272 -23.08 -14.78 -20.01
N LYS A 273 -23.58 -15.89 -19.46
CA LYS A 273 -24.03 -17.08 -20.20
C LYS A 273 -22.94 -17.57 -21.16
N ILE A 274 -21.69 -17.64 -20.67
CA ILE A 274 -20.58 -18.30 -21.34
C ILE A 274 -20.43 -19.68 -20.70
N ALA A 275 -20.71 -20.74 -21.46
CA ALA A 275 -20.65 -22.09 -20.97
C ALA A 275 -19.19 -22.50 -20.68
N PHE A 276 -18.93 -22.97 -19.47
CA PHE A 276 -17.62 -23.40 -19.01
C PHE A 276 -17.77 -24.61 -18.09
N ASN A 277 -17.12 -25.71 -18.46
CA ASN A 277 -17.11 -26.97 -17.71
C ASN A 277 -15.68 -27.46 -17.40
N GLY A 278 -14.66 -26.65 -17.70
CA GLY A 278 -13.27 -26.98 -17.41
C GLY A 278 -12.89 -26.81 -15.95
N GLN A 279 -11.63 -27.04 -15.65
CA GLN A 279 -11.06 -26.82 -14.32
C GLN A 279 -10.47 -25.42 -14.19
N VAL A 280 -10.31 -24.95 -12.96
CA VAL A 280 -9.47 -23.78 -12.66
C VAL A 280 -8.08 -24.28 -12.33
N LYS A 281 -7.05 -23.70 -12.95
CA LYS A 281 -5.64 -24.03 -12.71
C LYS A 281 -4.84 -22.75 -12.46
N GLU A 282 -3.83 -22.87 -11.62
CA GLU A 282 -2.88 -21.81 -11.29
C GLU A 282 -1.45 -22.34 -11.52
N PRO A 283 -0.93 -22.27 -12.75
CA PRO A 283 0.45 -22.63 -13.02
C PRO A 283 1.41 -21.62 -12.37
N LEU A 284 2.55 -22.12 -11.89
CA LEU A 284 3.60 -21.31 -11.25
C LEU A 284 4.39 -20.44 -12.25
N THR A 285 4.17 -20.62 -13.55
CA THR A 285 4.91 -19.95 -14.62
C THR A 285 4.01 -19.03 -15.42
N ALA A 286 4.60 -17.96 -15.95
CA ALA A 286 3.92 -17.03 -16.85
C ALA A 286 3.30 -17.79 -18.01
N GLN A 287 2.04 -17.46 -18.30
CA GLN A 287 1.29 -18.06 -19.39
C GLN A 287 1.34 -17.15 -20.60
N ASN A 288 1.48 -17.71 -21.80
CA ASN A 288 1.43 -16.96 -23.05
C ASN A 288 0.15 -17.29 -23.82
N GLY A 289 -0.32 -16.34 -24.61
CA GLY A 289 -1.50 -16.52 -25.44
C GLY A 289 -1.79 -15.30 -26.29
N THR A 290 -2.75 -15.45 -27.20
CA THR A 290 -3.32 -14.36 -27.97
C THR A 290 -4.21 -13.53 -27.04
N LEU A 291 -4.00 -12.21 -27.03
CA LEU A 291 -4.81 -11.27 -26.26
C LEU A 291 -6.24 -11.27 -26.80
N LEU A 292 -7.21 -11.49 -25.91
CA LEU A 292 -8.64 -11.35 -26.20
C LEU A 292 -9.14 -10.00 -25.70
N ALA A 293 -8.80 -9.63 -24.47
CA ALA A 293 -9.26 -8.39 -23.87
C ALA A 293 -8.31 -7.92 -22.77
N GLU A 294 -8.30 -6.62 -22.50
CA GLU A 294 -7.52 -6.02 -21.43
C GLU A 294 -8.26 -4.88 -20.72
N HIS A 295 -7.85 -4.67 -19.48
CA HIS A 295 -8.20 -3.56 -18.61
C HIS A 295 -6.91 -2.95 -18.07
N TYR A 296 -6.89 -1.62 -17.96
CA TYR A 296 -5.79 -0.89 -17.35
C TYR A 296 -6.29 -0.09 -16.15
N SER A 297 -5.52 -0.09 -15.07
CA SER A 297 -5.75 0.76 -13.90
C SER A 297 -5.69 2.24 -14.27
N GLU A 298 -6.02 3.10 -13.31
CA GLU A 298 -5.62 4.51 -13.36
C GLU A 298 -4.08 4.65 -13.45
N PRO A 299 -3.56 5.76 -14.02
CA PRO A 299 -2.13 5.92 -14.22
C PRO A 299 -1.41 6.18 -12.90
N LEU A 300 -0.09 5.90 -12.87
CA LEU A 300 0.76 5.97 -11.70
C LEU A 300 0.57 7.24 -10.83
N PRO A 301 0.48 8.47 -11.38
CA PRO A 301 0.28 9.68 -10.56
C PRO A 301 -1.03 9.65 -9.76
N VAL A 302 -2.10 9.07 -10.30
CA VAL A 302 -3.39 8.94 -9.60
C VAL A 302 -3.27 7.93 -8.46
N LEU A 303 -2.61 6.79 -8.71
CA LEU A 303 -2.35 5.77 -7.70
C LEU A 303 -1.48 6.31 -6.57
N LEU A 304 -0.37 6.98 -6.89
CA LEU A 304 0.53 7.59 -5.91
C LEU A 304 -0.19 8.67 -5.10
N LYS A 305 -1.03 9.50 -5.74
CA LYS A 305 -1.83 10.50 -5.04
C LYS A 305 -2.78 9.85 -4.03
N LYS A 306 -3.50 8.79 -4.42
CA LYS A 306 -4.35 8.03 -3.49
C LYS A 306 -3.53 7.42 -2.36
N MET A 307 -2.42 6.75 -2.67
CA MET A 307 -1.50 6.16 -1.70
C MET A 307 -1.03 7.18 -0.66
N MET A 308 -0.52 8.32 -1.10
CA MET A 308 0.03 9.33 -0.20
C MET A 308 -1.05 10.09 0.58
N LYS A 309 -2.20 10.40 -0.03
CA LYS A 309 -3.29 11.14 0.64
C LYS A 309 -4.16 10.27 1.56
N LYS A 310 -4.31 8.98 1.25
CA LYS A 310 -5.17 8.05 2.00
C LYS A 310 -4.37 7.00 2.78
N SER A 311 -3.04 7.02 2.69
CA SER A 311 -2.15 6.03 3.30
C SER A 311 -2.46 4.60 2.86
N ASP A 312 -2.80 4.42 1.57
CA ASP A 312 -3.26 3.14 1.03
C ASP A 312 -2.13 2.10 1.05
N ASN A 313 -2.33 1.01 1.80
CA ASN A 313 -1.33 -0.05 1.95
C ASN A 313 -1.26 -0.96 0.71
N GLN A 314 -2.42 -1.23 0.09
CA GLN A 314 -2.51 -2.12 -1.07
C GLN A 314 -1.76 -1.50 -2.25
N ILE A 315 -1.94 -0.20 -2.50
CA ILE A 315 -1.20 0.51 -3.55
C ILE A 315 0.30 0.52 -3.25
N ALA A 316 0.69 0.78 -2.01
CA ALA A 316 2.10 0.84 -1.63
C ALA A 316 2.81 -0.50 -1.88
N ASP A 317 2.26 -1.60 -1.40
CA ASP A 317 2.93 -2.90 -1.51
C ASP A 317 2.80 -3.53 -2.90
N ALA A 318 1.73 -3.23 -3.65
CA ALA A 318 1.65 -3.56 -5.06
C ALA A 318 2.76 -2.85 -5.85
N LEU A 319 2.90 -1.53 -5.71
CA LEU A 319 3.96 -0.76 -6.37
C LEU A 319 5.36 -1.22 -5.93
N PHE A 320 5.56 -1.53 -4.64
CA PHE A 320 6.82 -2.02 -4.10
C PHE A 320 7.32 -3.28 -4.83
N ARG A 321 6.44 -4.27 -5.02
CA ARG A 321 6.79 -5.50 -5.76
C ARG A 321 6.86 -5.26 -7.27
N THR A 322 6.01 -4.41 -7.82
CA THR A 322 6.02 -4.04 -9.25
C THR A 322 7.32 -3.36 -9.67
N VAL A 323 7.86 -2.45 -8.85
CA VAL A 323 9.17 -1.84 -9.08
C VAL A 323 10.26 -2.91 -9.17
N ALA A 324 10.25 -3.88 -8.25
CA ALA A 324 11.17 -5.00 -8.28
C ALA A 324 11.02 -5.90 -9.52
N ASN A 325 9.78 -6.22 -9.89
CA ASN A 325 9.48 -6.98 -11.10
C ASN A 325 10.02 -6.25 -12.34
N LYS A 326 9.80 -4.94 -12.45
CA LYS A 326 10.23 -4.13 -13.60
C LYS A 326 11.76 -4.02 -13.71
N GLN A 327 12.46 -3.85 -12.60
CA GLN A 327 13.92 -3.71 -12.57
C GLN A 327 14.66 -5.01 -12.91
N HIS A 328 14.12 -6.18 -12.52
CA HIS A 328 14.79 -7.46 -12.73
C HIS A 328 14.13 -8.40 -13.74
N ASN A 329 13.00 -8.00 -14.32
CA ASN A 329 12.21 -8.79 -15.28
C ASN A 329 11.94 -10.23 -14.79
N ARG A 330 11.50 -10.36 -13.53
CA ARG A 330 11.23 -11.65 -12.89
C ARG A 330 10.11 -11.55 -11.84
N PRO A 331 9.47 -12.67 -11.45
CA PRO A 331 8.46 -12.66 -10.39
C PRO A 331 9.01 -12.02 -9.11
N ALA A 332 8.27 -11.05 -8.55
CA ALA A 332 8.75 -10.27 -7.41
C ALA A 332 8.17 -10.73 -6.07
N SER A 333 9.06 -10.91 -5.09
CA SER A 333 8.73 -11.08 -3.68
C SER A 333 9.00 -9.78 -2.91
N PHE A 334 8.56 -9.70 -1.65
CA PHE A 334 8.92 -8.59 -0.76
C PHE A 334 10.44 -8.48 -0.54
N GLN A 335 11.17 -9.61 -0.50
CA GLN A 335 12.63 -9.60 -0.36
C GLN A 335 13.30 -8.98 -1.59
N LEU A 336 12.80 -9.28 -2.79
CA LEU A 336 13.29 -8.63 -4.01
C LEU A 336 12.94 -7.13 -4.00
N GLY A 337 11.72 -6.77 -3.58
CA GLY A 337 11.32 -5.37 -3.41
C GLY A 337 12.25 -4.60 -2.47
N SER A 338 12.58 -5.17 -1.30
CA SER A 338 13.50 -4.61 -0.32
C SER A 338 14.89 -4.35 -0.93
N TYR A 339 15.46 -5.37 -1.57
CA TYR A 339 16.75 -5.26 -2.24
C TYR A 339 16.74 -4.17 -3.32
N VAL A 340 15.73 -4.17 -4.17
CA VAL A 340 15.62 -3.24 -5.30
C VAL A 340 15.46 -1.81 -4.84
N ILE A 341 14.55 -1.51 -3.91
CA ILE A 341 14.34 -0.12 -3.46
C ILE A 341 15.63 0.44 -2.85
N ARG A 342 16.31 -0.34 -2.01
CA ARG A 342 17.58 0.10 -1.40
C ARG A 342 18.65 0.38 -2.45
N GLN A 343 18.83 -0.51 -3.42
CA GLN A 343 19.81 -0.33 -4.50
C GLN A 343 19.45 0.83 -5.43
N LEU A 344 18.17 0.93 -5.81
CA LEU A 344 17.67 1.96 -6.70
C LEU A 344 17.85 3.35 -6.08
N LEU A 345 17.41 3.56 -4.85
CA LEU A 345 17.50 4.86 -4.19
C LEU A 345 18.96 5.25 -3.87
N LYS A 346 19.82 4.27 -3.54
CA LYS A 346 21.26 4.52 -3.42
C LYS A 346 21.89 4.97 -4.73
N THR A 347 21.57 4.29 -5.83
CA THR A 347 22.22 4.55 -7.13
C THR A 347 21.65 5.75 -7.89
N LYS A 348 20.34 6.01 -7.76
CA LYS A 348 19.63 7.06 -8.51
C LYS A 348 19.43 8.35 -7.73
N ALA A 349 19.38 8.26 -6.40
CA ALA A 349 19.07 9.39 -5.53
C ALA A 349 20.12 9.62 -4.44
N ASN A 350 21.21 8.85 -4.41
CA ASN A 350 22.27 8.92 -3.40
C ASN A 350 21.76 8.76 -1.95
N ILE A 351 20.65 8.05 -1.76
CA ILE A 351 20.08 7.74 -0.44
C ILE A 351 20.62 6.39 0.02
N ASP A 352 21.58 6.39 0.95
CA ASP A 352 22.15 5.16 1.49
C ASP A 352 21.43 4.73 2.77
N PHE A 353 20.66 3.65 2.67
CA PHE A 353 19.96 3.07 3.79
C PHE A 353 20.90 2.49 4.86
N LYS A 354 22.19 2.24 4.57
CA LYS A 354 23.16 1.63 5.50
C LYS A 354 22.53 0.41 6.20
N ASN A 355 22.42 0.43 7.52
CA ASN A 355 21.87 -0.65 8.34
C ASN A 355 20.35 -0.55 8.56
N SER A 356 19.66 0.42 7.96
CA SER A 356 18.19 0.49 7.98
C SER A 356 17.59 -0.80 7.44
N VAL A 357 16.36 -1.12 7.81
CA VAL A 357 15.61 -2.28 7.31
C VAL A 357 14.36 -1.77 6.59
N VAL A 358 14.19 -2.23 5.35
CA VAL A 358 12.99 -2.00 4.54
C VAL A 358 12.39 -3.36 4.26
N ALA A 359 11.31 -3.72 4.93
CA ALA A 359 10.67 -5.02 4.80
C ALA A 359 9.48 -5.01 3.83
N ASP A 360 8.84 -3.86 3.66
CA ASP A 360 7.69 -3.64 2.79
C ASP A 360 7.64 -2.19 2.26
N GLY A 361 6.64 -1.90 1.43
CA GLY A 361 6.41 -0.57 0.87
C GLY A 361 5.41 0.26 1.65
N SER A 362 4.52 -0.38 2.41
CA SER A 362 3.47 0.27 3.18
C SER A 362 3.90 0.79 4.55
N GLY A 363 4.92 0.19 5.18
CA GLY A 363 5.31 0.49 6.54
C GLY A 363 4.58 -0.32 7.61
N LEU A 364 3.79 -1.33 7.22
CA LEU A 364 3.04 -2.19 8.13
C LEU A 364 3.95 -3.09 8.98
N SER A 365 5.07 -3.53 8.42
CA SER A 365 6.02 -4.40 9.09
C SER A 365 6.68 -3.72 10.27
N ARG A 366 6.66 -4.43 11.41
CA ARG A 366 7.41 -4.07 12.62
C ARG A 366 8.92 -4.28 12.47
N HIS A 367 9.36 -4.86 11.36
CA HIS A 367 10.78 -4.99 11.05
C HIS A 367 11.34 -3.75 10.34
N ASN A 368 10.50 -2.87 9.81
CA ASN A 368 10.99 -1.63 9.19
C ASN A 368 11.73 -0.78 10.23
N GLN A 369 12.93 -0.34 9.88
CA GLN A 369 13.79 0.45 10.75
C GLN A 369 14.50 1.49 9.91
N VAL A 370 14.20 2.78 10.12
CA VAL A 370 14.83 3.86 9.36
C VAL A 370 15.12 5.04 10.28
N SER A 371 16.18 5.78 9.99
CA SER A 371 16.53 6.99 10.73
C SER A 371 15.77 8.20 10.17
N SER A 372 15.50 9.18 11.02
CA SER A 372 14.89 10.44 10.56
C SER A 372 15.80 11.17 9.58
N ARG A 373 17.12 11.00 9.69
CA ARG A 373 18.10 11.51 8.71
C ARG A 373 17.91 10.91 7.32
N THR A 374 17.80 9.59 7.20
CA THR A 374 17.58 8.92 5.91
C THR A 374 16.25 9.34 5.27
N MET A 375 15.20 9.52 6.09
CA MET A 375 13.94 10.08 5.62
C MET A 375 14.12 11.52 5.11
N LEU A 376 14.83 12.38 5.85
CA LEU A 376 15.11 13.75 5.42
C LEU A 376 15.88 13.80 4.10
N GLU A 377 16.94 13.00 3.94
CA GLU A 377 17.71 12.90 2.68
C GLU A 377 16.80 12.56 1.49
N THR A 378 15.79 11.72 1.72
CA THR A 378 14.80 11.36 0.71
C THR A 378 13.86 12.52 0.39
N LEU A 379 13.37 13.23 1.40
CA LEU A 379 12.52 14.42 1.22
C LEU A 379 13.28 15.56 0.52
N GLU A 380 14.55 15.75 0.85
CA GLU A 380 15.43 16.71 0.18
C GLU A 380 15.59 16.38 -1.29
N TYR A 381 15.86 15.11 -1.63
CA TYR A 381 15.94 14.67 -3.02
C TYR A 381 14.63 14.98 -3.76
N ILE A 382 13.49 14.67 -3.16
CA ILE A 382 12.17 14.94 -3.77
C ILE A 382 12.00 16.43 -4.01
N ALA A 383 12.26 17.28 -3.02
CA ALA A 383 12.12 18.73 -3.16
C ALA A 383 13.04 19.32 -4.25
N GLN A 384 14.28 18.86 -4.32
CA GLN A 384 15.24 19.30 -5.35
C GLN A 384 14.90 18.84 -6.77
N ASN A 385 14.04 17.82 -6.89
CA ASN A 385 13.68 17.18 -8.16
C ASN A 385 12.18 17.24 -8.42
N GLU A 386 11.45 18.15 -7.78
CA GLU A 386 9.98 18.25 -7.87
C GLU A 386 9.49 18.34 -9.33
N GLU A 387 10.11 19.19 -10.15
CA GLU A 387 9.75 19.34 -11.56
C GLU A 387 9.98 18.07 -12.38
N SER A 388 11.10 17.37 -12.17
CA SER A 388 11.45 16.16 -12.93
C SER A 388 10.63 14.94 -12.47
N LEU A 389 10.33 14.86 -11.18
CA LEU A 389 9.49 13.82 -10.59
C LEU A 389 8.00 14.07 -10.85
N LYS A 390 7.60 15.29 -11.24
CA LYS A 390 6.20 15.69 -11.44
C LYS A 390 5.34 15.30 -10.23
N THR A 391 5.77 15.72 -9.05
CA THR A 391 5.02 15.48 -7.81
C THR A 391 3.69 16.23 -7.87
N VAL A 392 2.61 15.59 -7.42
CA VAL A 392 1.21 16.08 -7.54
C VAL A 392 0.64 16.47 -6.18
#